data_AF-A0A940EYY1-F1
#
_entry.id   AF-A0A940EYY1-F1
#
_cell.length_a   1.000
_cell.length_b   1.000
_cell.length_c   1.000
_cell.angle_alpha   90.00
_cell.angle_beta   90.00
_cell.angle_gamma   90.00
#
_symmetry.space_group_name_H-M   'P 1'
#
loop_
_entity.id
_entity.type
_entity.pdbx_description
1 polymer ?
#
loop_
_entity_poly.entity_id
_entity_poly.type
_entity_poly.pdbx_seq_one_letter_code
_entity_poly.pdbx_strand_id
1 'polypeptide(L)' 'MTTTETLITTPNFEAPDDFYEALIEAHQGLSTEESHAFNARLVLVLANHIGSTAVLRQAFAAAAAPAR' A
#
# COMPACT_ATOMS: atom_id res chain seq x y z
N MET A 1 2.76 -27.25 -6.74
CA MET A 1 1.64 -26.29 -6.77
C MET A 1 2.24 -24.90 -6.85
N THR A 2 2.10 -24.21 -7.98
CA THR A 2 2.35 -22.77 -8.04
C THR A 2 1.10 -22.08 -7.52
N THR A 3 1.16 -21.54 -6.31
CA THR A 3 0.10 -20.67 -5.81
C THR A 3 0.03 -19.47 -6.74
N THR A 4 -1.10 -19.27 -7.42
CA THR A 4 -1.34 -18.05 -8.19
C THR A 4 -1.40 -16.89 -7.19
N GLU A 5 -0.35 -16.08 -7.13
CA GLU A 5 -0.31 -14.92 -6.26
C GLU A 5 -1.24 -13.83 -6.85
N THR A 6 -2.36 -13.60 -6.18
CA THR A 6 -3.40 -12.64 -6.59
C THR A 6 -3.40 -11.46 -5.62
N LEU A 7 -3.54 -10.25 -6.15
CA LEU A 7 -3.70 -9.04 -5.36
C LEU A 7 -5.02 -9.09 -4.56
N ILE A 8 -4.95 -8.76 -3.27
CA ILE A 8 -6.12 -8.57 -2.42
C ILE A 8 -6.50 -7.08 -2.47
N THR A 9 -7.71 -6.77 -2.96
CA THR A 9 -8.27 -5.41 -3.01
C THR A 9 -9.48 -5.20 -2.10
N THR A 10 -9.92 -6.27 -1.43
CA THR A 10 -10.94 -6.21 -0.37
C THR A 10 -10.30 -5.85 0.97
N PRO A 11 -11.07 -5.36 1.95
CA PRO A 11 -10.56 -5.14 3.30
C PRO A 11 -9.85 -6.39 3.85
N ASN A 12 -8.62 -6.21 4.34
CA ASN A 12 -7.74 -7.31 4.78
C ASN A 12 -6.93 -6.94 6.03
N PHE A 13 -7.40 -5.97 6.82
CA PHE A 13 -6.78 -5.60 8.09
C PHE A 13 -7.51 -6.27 9.24
N GLU A 14 -6.77 -6.82 10.20
CA GLU A 14 -7.34 -7.37 11.44
C GLU A 14 -7.94 -6.27 12.32
N ALA A 15 -7.25 -5.13 12.40
CA ALA A 15 -7.68 -3.91 13.10
C ALA A 15 -7.50 -2.71 12.17
N PRO A 16 -8.51 -2.37 11.33
CA PRO A 16 -8.40 -1.28 10.36
C PRO A 16 -8.19 0.07 11.03
N ASP A 17 -8.90 0.34 12.14
CA ASP A 17 -8.85 1.61 12.84
C ASP A 17 -7.45 1.90 13.40
N ASP A 18 -6.84 0.93 14.08
CA ASP A 18 -5.47 1.03 14.61
C ASP A 18 -4.44 1.33 13.50
N PHE A 19 -4.60 0.71 12.32
CA PHE A 19 -3.74 0.99 11.18
C PHE A 19 -3.93 2.41 10.65
N TYR A 20 -5.17 2.88 10.52
CA TYR A 20 -5.45 4.24 10.06
C TYR A 20 -4.94 5.29 11.04
N GLU A 21 -5.06 5.07 12.35
CA GLU A 21 -4.50 5.96 13.38
C GLU A 21 -2.97 6.04 13.25
N ALA A 22 -2.28 4.90 13.21
CA ALA A 22 -0.83 4.85 13.06
C ALA A 22 -0.34 5.53 11.76
N LEU A 23 -1.10 5.40 10.66
CA LEU A 23 -0.78 6.06 9.40
C LEU A 23 -0.92 7.59 9.52
N ILE A 24 -1.98 8.08 10.15
CA ILE A 24 -2.18 9.52 10.38
C ILE A 24 -1.06 10.08 11.26
N GLU A 25 -0.72 9.38 12.35
CA GLU A 25 0.38 9.76 13.24
C GLU A 25 1.72 9.85 12.52
N ALA A 26 2.01 8.89 11.63
CA ALA A 26 3.25 8.90 10.84
C ALA A 26 3.39 10.12 9.91
N HIS A 27 2.29 10.79 9.58
CA HIS A 27 2.26 12.01 8.77
C HIS A 27 2.21 13.31 9.59
N GLN A 28 2.03 13.25 10.91
CA GLN A 28 1.94 14.46 11.73
C GLN A 28 3.23 15.28 11.68
N GLY A 29 3.09 16.58 11.42
CA GLY A 29 4.21 17.51 11.34
C GLY A 29 5.00 17.49 10.03
N LEU A 30 4.66 16.61 9.08
CA LEU A 30 5.26 16.61 7.74
C LEU A 30 4.62 17.68 6.85
N SER A 31 5.43 18.32 6.01
CA SER A 31 4.91 19.08 4.87
C SER A 31 4.23 18.16 3.86
N THR A 32 3.52 18.74 2.89
CA THR A 32 2.93 17.99 1.77
C THR A 32 4.00 17.21 0.99
N GLU A 33 5.14 17.84 0.70
CA GLU A 33 6.25 17.23 -0.02
C GLU A 33 6.89 16.10 0.79
N GLU A 34 7.08 16.29 2.09
CA GLU A 34 7.60 15.26 3.00
C GLU A 34 6.64 14.07 3.13
N SER A 35 5.34 14.34 3.19
CA SER A 35 4.27 13.35 3.19
C SER A 35 4.26 12.52 1.90
N HIS A 36 4.43 13.16 0.73
CA HIS A 36 4.60 12.44 -0.53
C HIS A 36 5.86 11.58 -0.57
N ALA A 37 6.99 12.12 -0.09
CA ALA A 37 8.25 11.37 0.00
C ALA A 37 8.15 10.18 0.97
N PHE A 38 7.44 10.34 2.09
CA PHE A 38 7.12 9.26 3.03
C PHE A 38 6.33 8.15 2.33
N ASN A 39 5.24 8.51 1.64
CA ASN A 39 4.40 7.54 0.92
C ASN A 39 5.18 6.79 -0.16
N ALA A 40 6.05 7.46 -0.92
CA ALA A 40 6.89 6.79 -1.90
C ALA A 40 7.83 5.75 -1.27
N ARG A 41 8.45 6.08 -0.12
CA ARG A 41 9.29 5.13 0.63
C ARG A 41 8.48 3.97 1.18
N LEU A 42 7.31 4.24 1.77
CA LEU A 42 6.41 3.22 2.30
C LEU A 42 5.99 2.22 1.21
N VAL A 43 5.60 2.71 0.03
CA VAL A 43 5.26 1.86 -1.14
C VAL A 43 6.42 0.94 -1.50
N LEU A 44 7.66 1.43 -1.53
CA LEU A 44 8.83 0.60 -1.84
C LEU A 44 9.10 -0.47 -0.77
N VAL A 45 8.95 -0.13 0.51
CA VAL A 45 9.12 -1.08 1.63
C VAL A 45 8.06 -2.19 1.54
N LEU A 46 6.80 -1.83 1.32
CA LEU A 46 5.70 -2.80 1.18
C LEU A 46 5.87 -3.64 -0.10
N ALA A 47 6.31 -3.04 -1.21
CA ALA A 47 6.58 -3.77 -2.43
C ALA A 47 7.70 -4.81 -2.25
N ASN A 48 8.74 -4.47 -1.49
CA ASN A 48 9.79 -5.41 -1.11
C ASN A 48 9.27 -6.54 -0.22
N HIS A 49 8.37 -6.24 0.73
CA HIS A 49 7.73 -7.27 1.56
C HIS A 49 6.85 -8.23 0.74
N ILE A 50 6.12 -7.71 -0.26
CA ILE A 50 5.30 -8.53 -1.18
C ILE A 50 6.18 -9.43 -2.05
N GLY A 51 7.31 -8.94 -2.55
CA GLY A 51 8.31 -9.72 -3.31
C GLY A 51 7.87 -10.24 -4.69
N SER A 52 6.57 -10.20 -5.00
CA SER A 52 5.99 -10.74 -6.23
C SER A 52 5.77 -9.68 -7.30
N THR A 53 6.55 -9.75 -8.39
CA THR A 53 6.36 -8.86 -9.55
C THR A 53 4.96 -9.00 -10.17
N ALA A 54 4.36 -10.19 -10.12
CA ALA A 54 3.04 -10.43 -10.66
C ALA A 54 1.95 -9.69 -9.85
N VAL A 55 2.03 -9.75 -8.52
CA VAL A 55 1.12 -9.00 -7.63
C VAL A 55 1.34 -7.50 -7.77
N LEU A 56 2.59 -7.03 -7.85
CA LEU A 56 2.90 -5.61 -8.02
C LEU A 56 2.34 -5.04 -9.33
N ARG A 57 2.39 -5.81 -10.43
CA ARG A 57 1.75 -5.41 -11.70
C ARG A 57 0.23 -5.33 -11.60
N GLN A 58 -0.40 -6.25 -10.87
CA GLN A 58 -1.84 -6.17 -10.57
C GLN A 58 -2.15 -4.90 -9.76
N ALA A 59 -1.30 -4.54 -8.79
CA ALA A 59 -1.46 -3.33 -7.99
C ALA A 59 -1.37 -2.05 -8.83
N PHE A 60 -0.45 -1.98 -9.79
CA PHE A 60 -0.37 -0.85 -10.73
C PHE A 60 -1.64 -0.70 -11.56
N ALA A 61 -2.18 -1.82 -12.07
CA ALA A 61 -3.42 -1.79 -12.83
C ALA A 61 -4.61 -1.35 -11.96
N ALA A 62 -4.68 -1.80 -10.71
CA ALA A 62 -5.71 -1.39 -9.76
C ALA A 62 -5.62 0.11 -9.41
N ALA A 63 -4.42 0.63 -9.19
CA ALA A 63 -4.20 2.05 -8.87
C ALA A 63 -4.44 3.00 -10.06
N ALA A 64 -4.28 2.52 -11.30
CA ALA A 64 -4.58 3.28 -12.50
C ALA A 64 -6.08 3.32 -12.84
N ALA A 65 -6.89 2.43 -12.26
CA ALA A 65 -8.33 2.45 -12.44
C ALA A 65 -8.94 3.66 -11.71
N PRO A 66 -9.92 4.36 -12.30
CA PRO A 66 -10.59 5.45 -11.61
C PRO A 66 -11.23 4.96 -10.31
N ALA A 67 -11.13 5.77 -9.26
CA ALA A 67 -11.87 5.52 -8.02
C ALA A 67 -13.36 5.40 -8.37
N ARG A 68 -13.95 4.29 -7.96
CA ARG A 68 -15.33 3.93 -8.29
C ARG A 68 -16.33 4.71 -7.44
#